data_AF-A0A7W4HPM3-F1
#
_entry.id   AF-A0A7W4HPM3-F1
#
_cell.length_a   1.000
_cell.length_b   1.000
_cell.length_c   1.000
_cell.angle_alpha   90.00
_cell.angle_beta   90.00
_cell.angle_gamma   90.00
#
_symmetry.space_group_name_H-M   'P 1'
#
loop_
_entity.id
_entity.type
_entity.pdbx_description
1 polymer ?
#
loop_
_entity_poly.entity_id
_entity_poly.type
_entity_poly.pdbx_seq_one_letter_code
_entity_poly.pdbx_strand_id
1 'polypeptide(L)'
;MTETTTTDGEKLRSPGPETTREESALRRFGSAVTRLVTKGLRADRGTNRGAETMQPSSSDRAGVDYPDASEEKLDEKTLQIIEKIENNWTFRIDTNGSGNNFVPNSYPDFASAIASGNYESIEELMPNIRELTANDNRLDLESGDYDEFLSLLVQDIVTMLFRKHYKHMPKLTASARHAMQEQIDSMHSLNDGDVDYDKREEDVARLLSAELALPEEVASEFECAISGRVAEMLEDVSSSRGWKGLDLYVGWLADHGFPPERWPQDAREREDFPEPLRRMIDEREGEKAVELDRAIIRYCIERTEVYDDNGEMRPNVYKRSWLIQEYFAGRLPKLNREMMLVGTSDVIVASSSKSTYEQINVCNDYIQTVREIGQDNANKLNERLGIIHFSDWNPRVLEGTLHILETGRTESGNPATAIIRGDSGDYNDFFRSIRSITSGDILAVEVNHTDALSGITEDLKNAGVNDDTFDTVILFGHGDENAFHMSCTEHIKPDPNEWYNKGGVRKLMQTLDPDTIILISCHPFKRREDVEQLAISEDLQRRQGTATALSIAFSGKRVFSGLDGLVRCCTYEDGAVSFETEDDKGRRSPTAALTRYGLTKAYNEETDGW
;
A
#
# COMPACT_ATOMS: atom_id res chain seq x y z
N MET A 1 -14.94 59.04 -13.24
CA MET A 1 -15.03 58.72 -14.68
C MET A 1 -14.41 57.34 -14.84
N THR A 2 -15.12 56.27 -15.18
CA THR A 2 -16.56 56.14 -15.52
C THR A 2 -17.05 54.72 -15.19
N GLU A 3 -18.34 54.56 -14.89
CA GLU A 3 -19.08 53.29 -14.85
C GLU A 3 -19.26 52.75 -16.30
N THR A 4 -19.57 51.49 -16.64
CA THR A 4 -19.82 50.23 -15.88
C THR A 4 -19.20 49.06 -16.72
N THR A 5 -19.49 47.74 -16.66
CA THR A 5 -20.62 46.88 -16.18
C THR A 5 -20.09 45.44 -15.92
N THR A 6 -20.95 44.53 -15.45
CA THR A 6 -20.65 43.11 -15.13
C THR A 6 -21.28 42.11 -16.12
N THR A 7 -20.66 40.95 -16.34
CA THR A 7 -21.31 39.61 -16.38
C THR A 7 -20.30 38.45 -16.28
N ASP A 8 -20.57 37.52 -15.37
CA ASP A 8 -20.49 36.05 -15.48
C ASP A 8 -19.20 35.33 -15.95
N GLY A 9 -18.31 35.12 -14.96
CA GLY A 9 -17.84 33.80 -14.50
C GLY A 9 -17.63 32.61 -15.46
N GLU A 10 -16.37 32.24 -15.67
CA GLU A 10 -15.91 30.85 -15.88
C GLU A 10 -14.87 30.43 -14.84
N LYS A 11 -14.90 29.16 -14.42
CA LYS A 11 -13.83 28.57 -13.60
C LYS A 11 -12.68 28.13 -14.52
N LEU A 12 -11.55 28.83 -14.45
CA LEU A 12 -10.28 28.33 -14.98
C LEU A 12 -9.92 27.01 -14.27
N ARG A 13 -10.12 25.89 -14.96
CA ARG A 13 -9.51 24.60 -14.60
C ARG A 13 -8.04 24.66 -15.01
N SER A 14 -7.16 24.18 -14.14
CA SER A 14 -5.80 23.82 -14.50
C SER A 14 -5.82 22.73 -15.58
N PRO A 15 -4.87 22.74 -16.54
CA PRO A 15 -4.70 21.63 -17.46
C PRO A 15 -4.27 20.38 -16.66
N GLY A 16 -5.00 19.28 -16.85
CA GLY A 16 -4.51 17.96 -16.47
C GLY A 16 -3.41 17.49 -17.43
N PRO A 17 -2.76 16.34 -17.17
CA PRO A 17 -1.82 15.75 -18.11
C PRO A 17 -2.53 15.48 -19.45
N GLU A 18 -1.88 15.87 -20.55
CA GLU A 18 -2.38 15.61 -21.90
C GLU A 18 -2.16 14.13 -22.25
N THR A 19 -3.07 13.26 -21.80
CA THR A 19 -3.23 11.93 -22.41
C THR A 19 -3.41 12.12 -23.91
N THR A 20 -2.62 11.44 -24.73
CA THR A 20 -2.67 11.70 -26.17
C THR A 20 -4.04 11.32 -26.73
N ARG A 21 -4.41 11.96 -27.85
CA ARG A 21 -5.71 11.72 -28.47
C ARG A 21 -5.86 10.24 -28.86
N GLU A 22 -4.76 9.58 -29.22
CA GLU A 22 -4.68 8.15 -29.53
C GLU A 22 -4.90 7.23 -28.32
N GLU A 23 -4.26 7.46 -27.16
CA GLU A 23 -4.53 6.67 -25.94
C GLU A 23 -6.02 6.70 -25.56
N SER A 24 -6.61 7.90 -25.65
CA SER A 24 -8.03 8.13 -25.40
C SER A 24 -8.94 7.43 -26.43
N ALA A 25 -8.43 7.17 -27.63
CA ALA A 25 -9.12 6.45 -28.69
C ALA A 25 -9.02 4.94 -28.49
N LEU A 26 -7.80 4.39 -28.35
CA LEU A 26 -7.54 2.96 -28.14
C LEU A 26 -8.35 2.39 -26.96
N ARG A 27 -8.32 3.08 -25.81
CA ARG A 27 -9.08 2.67 -24.61
C ARG A 27 -10.61 2.76 -24.79
N ARG A 28 -11.09 3.57 -25.74
CA ARG A 28 -12.50 3.61 -26.16
C ARG A 28 -12.83 2.53 -27.21
N PHE A 29 -11.92 2.26 -28.14
CA PHE A 29 -12.07 1.24 -29.19
C PHE A 29 -12.21 -0.16 -28.60
N GLY A 30 -11.32 -0.58 -27.69
CA GLY A 30 -11.45 -1.89 -27.03
C GLY A 30 -12.82 -2.08 -26.38
N SER A 31 -13.31 -1.07 -25.65
CA SER A 31 -14.66 -1.09 -25.03
C SER A 31 -15.82 -1.18 -26.04
N ALA A 32 -15.62 -0.72 -27.29
CA ALA A 32 -16.60 -0.82 -28.37
C ALA A 32 -16.55 -2.20 -29.02
N VAL A 33 -15.36 -2.71 -29.34
CA VAL A 33 -15.16 -4.06 -29.91
C VAL A 33 -15.71 -5.14 -28.98
N THR A 34 -15.38 -5.11 -27.68
CA THR A 34 -15.94 -6.07 -26.70
C THR A 34 -17.47 -6.03 -26.68
N ARG A 35 -18.08 -4.85 -26.81
CA ARG A 35 -19.55 -4.68 -26.86
C ARG A 35 -20.16 -5.16 -28.19
N LEU A 36 -19.47 -5.00 -29.32
CA LEU A 36 -19.90 -5.47 -30.63
C LEU A 36 -19.86 -7.01 -30.70
N VAL A 37 -18.75 -7.63 -30.29
CA VAL A 37 -18.60 -9.09 -30.18
C VAL A 37 -19.66 -9.67 -29.23
N THR A 38 -19.86 -9.06 -28.06
CA THR A 38 -20.92 -9.48 -27.11
C THR A 38 -22.35 -9.30 -27.67
N LYS A 39 -22.58 -8.36 -28.59
CA LYS A 39 -23.86 -8.21 -29.29
C LYS A 39 -24.07 -9.30 -30.34
N GLY A 40 -23.07 -9.55 -31.19
CA GLY A 40 -23.14 -10.58 -32.23
C GLY A 40 -23.45 -11.95 -31.66
N LEU A 41 -22.69 -12.37 -30.64
CA LEU A 41 -22.89 -13.66 -29.96
C LEU A 41 -24.20 -13.77 -29.16
N ARG A 42 -24.90 -12.65 -28.91
CA ARG A 42 -26.24 -12.63 -28.30
C ARG A 42 -27.39 -12.71 -29.31
N ALA A 43 -27.14 -12.45 -30.60
CA ALA A 43 -28.15 -12.62 -31.63
C ALA A 43 -28.47 -14.10 -31.90
N ASP A 44 -27.46 -14.98 -31.77
CA ASP A 44 -27.55 -16.41 -32.08
C ASP A 44 -27.97 -17.29 -30.89
N ARG A 45 -28.25 -16.69 -29.72
CA ARG A 45 -28.82 -17.38 -28.56
C ARG A 45 -30.21 -16.84 -28.24
N GLY A 46 -31.22 -17.64 -28.58
CA GLY A 46 -32.63 -17.34 -28.33
C GLY A 46 -32.92 -16.94 -26.88
N THR A 47 -33.81 -15.96 -26.72
CA THR A 47 -34.07 -15.27 -25.45
C THR A 47 -34.43 -16.21 -24.29
N ASN A 48 -33.76 -16.03 -23.16
CA ASN A 48 -34.43 -16.10 -21.86
C ASN A 48 -33.78 -15.15 -20.85
N ARG A 49 -34.59 -14.62 -19.92
CA ARG A 49 -34.15 -13.74 -18.82
C ARG A 49 -33.92 -14.56 -17.56
N GLY A 50 -32.84 -14.25 -16.85
CA GLY A 50 -32.62 -14.62 -15.45
C GLY A 50 -31.65 -13.60 -14.88
N ALA A 51 -32.12 -12.72 -14.01
CA ALA A 51 -31.29 -11.72 -13.34
C ALA A 51 -31.23 -12.10 -11.86
N GLU A 52 -30.05 -12.47 -11.38
CA GLU A 52 -29.81 -12.73 -9.97
C GLU A 52 -28.42 -12.21 -9.58
N THR A 53 -28.33 -11.70 -8.37
CA THR A 53 -27.16 -11.01 -7.81
C THR A 53 -26.17 -11.98 -7.19
N MET A 54 -24.88 -11.77 -7.37
CA MET A 54 -23.84 -12.43 -6.58
C MET A 54 -22.92 -11.43 -5.89
N GLN A 55 -22.69 -11.65 -4.60
CA GLN A 55 -21.62 -11.04 -3.81
C GLN A 55 -20.34 -11.87 -3.92
N PRO A 56 -19.16 -11.30 -3.64
CA PRO A 56 -17.91 -12.05 -3.69
C PRO A 56 -17.81 -13.06 -2.53
N SER A 57 -17.49 -14.31 -2.86
CA SER A 57 -17.03 -15.33 -1.92
C SER A 57 -15.57 -15.68 -2.21
N SER A 58 -14.76 -15.78 -1.15
CA SER A 58 -13.35 -16.12 -1.23
C SER A 58 -13.12 -17.62 -1.46
N SER A 59 -11.95 -17.94 -2.03
CA SER A 59 -11.22 -19.20 -1.81
C SER A 59 -12.01 -20.51 -1.95
N ASP A 60 -12.11 -21.00 -3.18
CA ASP A 60 -12.22 -22.45 -3.42
C ASP A 60 -11.37 -22.84 -4.64
N ARG A 61 -10.12 -23.29 -4.40
CA ARG A 61 -9.41 -24.20 -5.32
C ARG A 61 -9.93 -25.63 -5.09
N ALA A 62 -11.25 -25.79 -5.14
CA ALA A 62 -11.88 -27.09 -5.23
C ALA A 62 -11.71 -27.61 -6.67
N GLY A 63 -11.31 -28.87 -6.82
CA GLY A 63 -11.19 -29.49 -8.14
C GLY A 63 -12.57 -29.57 -8.81
N VAL A 64 -12.83 -28.68 -9.76
CA VAL A 64 -13.95 -28.84 -10.69
C VAL A 64 -13.56 -29.99 -11.61
N ASP A 65 -14.19 -31.15 -11.44
CA ASP A 65 -14.17 -32.21 -12.45
C ASP A 65 -14.75 -31.61 -13.73
N TYR A 66 -13.86 -31.25 -14.66
CA TYR A 66 -14.27 -30.90 -16.02
C TYR A 66 -15.00 -32.13 -16.59
N PRO A 67 -16.28 -32.02 -16.99
CA PRO A 67 -16.93 -33.11 -17.68
C PRO A 67 -16.13 -33.39 -18.96
N ASP A 68 -15.66 -34.64 -19.10
CA ASP A 68 -14.78 -35.09 -20.17
C ASP A 68 -15.21 -34.49 -21.51
N ALA A 69 -14.30 -33.75 -22.13
CA ALA A 69 -14.64 -32.71 -23.10
C ALA A 69 -15.04 -33.33 -24.44
N SER A 70 -16.28 -33.83 -24.51
CA SER A 70 -16.90 -34.31 -25.73
C SER A 70 -16.78 -33.23 -26.81
N GLU A 71 -15.98 -33.50 -27.84
CA GLU A 71 -15.57 -32.54 -28.87
C GLU A 71 -16.77 -31.68 -29.28
N GLU A 72 -16.71 -30.37 -29.01
CA GLU A 72 -17.81 -29.45 -29.33
C GLU A 72 -18.03 -29.53 -30.84
N LYS A 73 -19.14 -30.14 -31.27
CA LYS A 73 -19.43 -30.36 -32.69
C LYS A 73 -19.77 -29.03 -33.35
N LEU A 74 -18.71 -28.36 -33.78
CA LEU A 74 -18.76 -27.13 -34.55
C LEU A 74 -19.61 -27.34 -35.79
N ASP A 75 -20.40 -26.32 -36.13
CA ASP A 75 -21.18 -26.32 -37.36
C ASP A 75 -20.27 -26.21 -38.59
N GLU A 76 -20.81 -26.59 -39.75
CA GLU A 76 -20.07 -26.65 -41.01
C GLU A 76 -19.52 -25.27 -41.44
N LYS A 77 -20.19 -24.16 -41.09
CA LYS A 77 -19.73 -22.81 -41.43
C LYS A 77 -18.56 -22.39 -40.53
N THR A 78 -18.65 -22.65 -39.22
CA THR A 78 -17.53 -22.43 -38.28
C THR A 78 -16.31 -23.25 -38.69
N LEU A 79 -16.49 -24.52 -39.10
CA LEU A 79 -15.39 -25.34 -39.61
C LEU A 79 -14.75 -24.78 -40.89
N GLN A 80 -15.55 -24.30 -41.85
CA GLN A 80 -15.04 -23.65 -43.07
C GLN A 80 -14.26 -22.35 -42.77
N ILE A 81 -14.70 -21.57 -41.79
CA ILE A 81 -13.98 -20.37 -41.32
C ILE A 81 -12.63 -20.78 -40.68
N ILE A 82 -12.64 -21.79 -39.83
CA ILE A 82 -11.42 -22.34 -39.18
C ILE A 82 -10.42 -22.86 -40.23
N GLU A 83 -10.88 -23.62 -41.22
CA GLU A 83 -10.01 -24.12 -42.30
C GLU A 83 -9.44 -22.98 -43.15
N LYS A 84 -10.21 -21.91 -43.40
CA LYS A 84 -9.70 -20.71 -44.08
C LYS A 84 -8.65 -19.97 -43.24
N ILE A 85 -8.80 -19.89 -41.92
CA ILE A 85 -7.81 -19.28 -41.03
C ILE A 85 -6.52 -20.11 -41.02
N GLU A 86 -6.61 -21.41 -40.73
CA GLU A 86 -5.52 -22.39 -40.67
C GLU A 86 -4.66 -22.48 -41.94
N ASN A 87 -5.22 -22.17 -43.11
CA ASN A 87 -4.48 -22.20 -44.38
C ASN A 87 -3.95 -20.84 -44.86
N ASN A 88 -4.58 -19.73 -44.46
CA ASN A 88 -4.31 -18.40 -45.04
C ASN A 88 -3.68 -17.40 -44.05
N TRP A 89 -3.43 -17.79 -42.79
CA TRP A 89 -2.79 -16.93 -41.79
C TRP A 89 -1.52 -17.56 -41.21
N THR A 90 -0.64 -16.72 -40.68
CA THR A 90 0.60 -17.06 -39.96
C THR A 90 0.62 -16.28 -38.65
N PHE A 91 1.05 -16.89 -37.55
CA PHE A 91 1.32 -16.18 -36.30
C PHE A 91 2.74 -15.61 -36.33
N ARG A 92 2.90 -14.35 -35.94
CA ARG A 92 4.18 -13.64 -35.85
C ARG A 92 4.23 -12.79 -34.58
N ILE A 93 5.42 -12.44 -34.15
CA ILE A 93 5.65 -11.41 -33.14
C ILE A 93 6.15 -10.20 -33.90
N ASP A 94 5.35 -9.13 -33.91
CA ASP A 94 5.56 -8.01 -34.82
C ASP A 94 6.82 -7.22 -34.43
N THR A 95 7.72 -7.04 -35.38
CA THR A 95 8.96 -6.29 -35.21
C THR A 95 8.80 -4.79 -35.43
N ASN A 96 7.62 -4.30 -35.85
CA ASN A 96 7.32 -2.88 -36.06
C ASN A 96 5.90 -2.45 -35.58
N GLY A 97 5.56 -2.74 -34.33
CA GLY A 97 4.65 -1.88 -33.54
C GLY A 97 3.15 -1.83 -33.87
N SER A 98 2.63 -2.70 -34.75
CA SER A 98 1.20 -2.74 -35.10
C SER A 98 0.32 -3.54 -34.13
N GLY A 99 0.91 -4.14 -33.09
CA GLY A 99 0.22 -4.75 -31.94
C GLY A 99 -0.47 -6.10 -32.18
N ASN A 100 -0.59 -6.57 -33.43
CA ASN A 100 -1.35 -7.77 -33.76
C ASN A 100 -0.50 -8.94 -34.27
N ASN A 101 -0.66 -10.10 -33.65
CA ASN A 101 0.16 -11.29 -33.91
C ASN A 101 -0.27 -12.14 -35.12
N PHE A 102 -1.45 -11.92 -35.69
CA PHE A 102 -1.94 -12.68 -36.84
C PHE A 102 -1.77 -11.88 -38.13
N VAL A 103 -1.03 -12.47 -39.09
CA VAL A 103 -0.73 -11.85 -40.39
C VAL A 103 -1.23 -12.75 -41.53
N PRO A 104 -1.98 -12.23 -42.51
CA PRO A 104 -2.44 -13.03 -43.65
C PRO A 104 -1.28 -13.36 -44.61
N ASN A 105 -1.29 -14.61 -45.10
CA ASN A 105 -0.21 -15.18 -45.93
C ASN A 105 -0.04 -14.46 -47.27
N SER A 106 -1.11 -13.88 -47.81
CA SER A 106 -1.07 -12.90 -48.90
C SER A 106 -1.60 -11.53 -48.46
N TYR A 107 -0.76 -10.82 -47.68
CA TYR A 107 -0.97 -9.42 -47.31
C TYR A 107 -1.45 -8.51 -48.49
N PRO A 108 -0.94 -8.65 -49.74
CA PRO A 108 -1.45 -7.88 -50.86
C PRO A 108 -2.94 -8.11 -51.15
N ASP A 109 -3.44 -9.35 -51.03
CA ASP A 109 -4.83 -9.67 -51.37
C ASP A 109 -5.79 -9.17 -50.28
N PHE A 110 -5.43 -9.33 -49.00
CA PHE A 110 -6.26 -8.88 -47.89
C PHE A 110 -6.30 -7.34 -47.78
N ALA A 111 -5.14 -6.69 -47.87
CA ALA A 111 -5.08 -5.22 -47.87
C ALA A 111 -5.74 -4.63 -49.14
N SER A 112 -5.62 -5.28 -50.31
CA SER A 112 -6.35 -4.86 -51.51
C SER A 112 -7.86 -5.12 -51.41
N ALA A 113 -8.30 -6.17 -50.72
CA ALA A 113 -9.73 -6.42 -50.49
C ALA A 113 -10.35 -5.31 -49.62
N ILE A 114 -9.66 -4.90 -48.56
CA ILE A 114 -10.03 -3.73 -47.74
C ILE A 114 -10.04 -2.46 -48.62
N ALA A 115 -8.90 -2.08 -49.19
CA ALA A 115 -8.73 -0.81 -49.92
C ALA A 115 -9.47 -0.72 -51.27
N SER A 116 -10.11 -1.81 -51.74
CA SER A 116 -11.02 -1.80 -52.90
C SER A 116 -12.51 -1.89 -52.52
N GLY A 117 -12.83 -1.95 -51.21
CA GLY A 117 -14.19 -2.15 -50.72
C GLY A 117 -14.77 -3.54 -51.01
N ASN A 118 -13.92 -4.53 -51.34
CA ASN A 118 -14.33 -5.89 -51.65
C ASN A 118 -14.45 -6.73 -50.37
N TYR A 119 -15.49 -6.45 -49.57
CA TYR A 119 -15.69 -7.08 -48.27
C TYR A 119 -16.07 -8.56 -48.31
N GLU A 120 -16.21 -9.22 -49.48
CA GLU A 120 -16.65 -10.62 -49.56
C GLU A 120 -15.76 -11.55 -48.71
N SER A 121 -14.43 -11.47 -48.86
CA SER A 121 -13.46 -12.25 -48.07
C SER A 121 -13.49 -11.97 -46.56
N ILE A 122 -14.06 -10.83 -46.15
CA ILE A 122 -14.15 -10.39 -44.76
C ILE A 122 -15.51 -10.77 -44.16
N GLU A 123 -16.58 -10.74 -44.95
CA GLU A 123 -17.91 -11.25 -44.59
C GLU A 123 -17.96 -12.76 -44.44
N GLU A 124 -17.05 -13.48 -45.10
CA GLU A 124 -16.84 -14.90 -44.84
C GLU A 124 -16.24 -15.16 -43.45
N LEU A 125 -15.34 -14.29 -42.95
CA LEU A 125 -14.74 -14.40 -41.61
C LEU A 125 -15.66 -13.83 -40.51
N MET A 126 -16.28 -12.68 -40.75
CA MET A 126 -17.33 -12.10 -39.90
C MET A 126 -18.61 -11.80 -40.71
N PRO A 127 -19.56 -12.75 -40.78
CA PRO A 127 -20.88 -12.45 -41.29
C PRO A 127 -21.51 -11.30 -40.49
N ASN A 128 -22.18 -10.40 -41.21
CA ASN A 128 -22.81 -9.17 -40.71
C ASN A 128 -21.85 -7.98 -40.45
N ILE A 129 -20.58 -7.98 -40.91
CA ILE A 129 -19.69 -6.81 -40.73
C ILE A 129 -20.30 -5.51 -41.26
N ARG A 130 -20.99 -5.52 -42.42
CA ARG A 130 -21.68 -4.34 -42.98
C ARG A 130 -22.82 -3.82 -42.09
N GLU A 131 -23.45 -4.67 -41.29
CA GLU A 131 -24.47 -4.25 -40.31
C GLU A 131 -23.82 -3.69 -39.04
N LEU A 132 -22.67 -4.23 -38.63
CA LEU A 132 -21.91 -3.74 -37.49
C LEU A 132 -21.27 -2.37 -37.77
N THR A 133 -20.71 -2.15 -38.96
CA THR A 133 -20.11 -0.86 -39.34
C THR A 133 -21.16 0.23 -39.56
N ALA A 134 -22.26 -0.08 -40.28
CA ALA A 134 -23.33 0.89 -40.57
C ALA A 134 -24.11 1.41 -39.34
N ASN A 135 -23.82 0.90 -38.14
CA ASN A 135 -24.44 1.31 -36.87
C ASN A 135 -23.50 2.08 -35.92
N ASP A 136 -22.23 2.35 -36.27
CA ASP A 136 -21.35 3.24 -35.50
C ASP A 136 -20.88 4.41 -36.35
N ASN A 137 -21.30 5.62 -35.96
CA ASN A 137 -21.00 6.88 -36.66
C ASN A 137 -19.50 7.26 -36.68
N ARG A 138 -18.61 6.45 -36.11
CA ARG A 138 -17.14 6.57 -36.22
C ARG A 138 -16.58 5.80 -37.40
N LEU A 139 -17.35 4.88 -37.98
CA LEU A 139 -16.94 3.97 -39.04
C LEU A 139 -17.45 4.51 -40.39
N ASP A 140 -17.08 5.76 -40.66
CA ASP A 140 -17.45 6.44 -41.90
C ASP A 140 -16.57 5.93 -43.05
N LEU A 141 -17.21 5.46 -44.12
CA LEU A 141 -16.58 4.88 -45.30
C LEU A 141 -15.73 5.90 -46.09
N GLU A 142 -15.89 7.21 -45.83
CA GLU A 142 -15.06 8.27 -46.42
C GLU A 142 -13.86 8.67 -45.53
N SER A 143 -13.64 8.01 -44.38
CA SER A 143 -12.51 8.29 -43.48
C SER A 143 -11.29 7.40 -43.78
N GLY A 144 -10.08 7.98 -43.76
CA GLY A 144 -8.83 7.24 -44.02
C GLY A 144 -8.49 6.19 -42.96
N ASP A 145 -9.05 6.33 -41.75
CA ASP A 145 -8.79 5.48 -40.59
C ASP A 145 -9.66 4.19 -40.60
N TYR A 146 -10.64 4.11 -41.53
CA TYR A 146 -11.62 3.01 -41.62
C TYR A 146 -10.97 1.66 -42.00
N ASP A 147 -10.02 1.69 -42.93
CA ASP A 147 -9.31 0.50 -43.41
C ASP A 147 -8.41 -0.11 -42.32
N GLU A 148 -7.79 0.74 -41.50
CA GLU A 148 -7.00 0.34 -40.33
C GLU A 148 -7.90 -0.31 -39.27
N PHE A 149 -9.02 0.33 -38.93
CA PHE A 149 -10.00 -0.24 -37.99
C PHE A 149 -10.52 -1.62 -38.44
N LEU A 150 -10.78 -1.80 -39.74
CA LEU A 150 -11.20 -3.10 -40.27
C LEU A 150 -10.12 -4.18 -40.15
N SER A 151 -8.83 -3.82 -40.36
CA SER A 151 -7.73 -4.76 -40.16
C SER A 151 -7.66 -5.23 -38.71
N LEU A 152 -7.68 -4.30 -37.75
CA LEU A 152 -7.66 -4.59 -36.32
C LEU A 152 -8.82 -5.53 -35.93
N LEU A 153 -10.05 -5.21 -36.38
CA LEU A 153 -11.24 -5.98 -36.04
C LEU A 153 -11.21 -7.42 -36.59
N VAL A 154 -10.62 -7.66 -37.77
CA VAL A 154 -10.46 -9.04 -38.27
C VAL A 154 -9.36 -9.78 -37.52
N GLN A 155 -8.28 -9.10 -37.13
CA GLN A 155 -7.21 -9.70 -36.32
C GLN A 155 -7.69 -10.09 -34.91
N ASP A 156 -8.56 -9.29 -34.28
CA ASP A 156 -9.26 -9.65 -33.03
C ASP A 156 -10.10 -10.95 -33.19
N ILE A 157 -10.79 -11.10 -34.32
CA ILE A 157 -11.68 -12.24 -34.59
C ILE A 157 -10.88 -13.51 -34.88
N VAL A 158 -9.78 -13.40 -35.65
CA VAL A 158 -8.83 -14.50 -35.86
C VAL A 158 -8.23 -14.93 -34.52
N THR A 159 -7.85 -13.97 -33.67
CA THR A 159 -7.36 -14.25 -32.30
C THR A 159 -8.40 -14.99 -31.47
N MET A 160 -9.63 -14.48 -31.38
CA MET A 160 -10.72 -15.12 -30.63
C MET A 160 -11.03 -16.55 -31.12
N LEU A 161 -11.10 -16.75 -32.43
CA LEU A 161 -11.35 -18.07 -33.03
C LEU A 161 -10.19 -19.03 -32.80
N PHE A 162 -8.94 -18.56 -32.89
CA PHE A 162 -7.76 -19.36 -32.54
C PHE A 162 -7.76 -19.74 -31.06
N ARG A 163 -7.90 -18.77 -30.14
CA ARG A 163 -7.94 -19.04 -28.69
C ARG A 163 -9.01 -20.06 -28.29
N LYS A 164 -10.18 -20.08 -28.96
CA LYS A 164 -11.24 -21.08 -28.71
C LYS A 164 -11.07 -22.41 -29.46
N HIS A 165 -10.48 -22.41 -30.66
CA HIS A 165 -10.54 -23.56 -31.59
C HIS A 165 -9.19 -24.04 -32.13
N TYR A 166 -8.05 -23.68 -31.51
CA TYR A 166 -6.70 -24.07 -31.95
C TYR A 166 -6.48 -25.58 -32.15
N LYS A 167 -7.22 -26.44 -31.45
CA LYS A 167 -7.22 -27.90 -31.64
C LYS A 167 -7.62 -28.33 -33.06
N HIS A 168 -8.29 -27.46 -33.81
CA HIS A 168 -8.61 -27.60 -35.24
C HIS A 168 -7.70 -26.77 -36.17
N MET A 169 -6.73 -26.03 -35.62
CA MET A 169 -5.75 -25.19 -36.35
C MET A 169 -4.29 -25.62 -36.06
N PRO A 170 -3.89 -26.86 -36.38
CA PRO A 170 -2.56 -27.39 -36.01
C PRO A 170 -1.39 -26.66 -36.66
N LYS A 171 -1.48 -26.17 -37.90
CA LYS A 171 -0.41 -25.38 -38.55
C LYS A 171 -0.28 -24.02 -37.89
N LEU A 172 -1.39 -23.32 -37.65
CA LEU A 172 -1.35 -22.01 -36.99
C LEU A 172 -0.84 -22.13 -35.55
N THR A 173 -1.17 -23.22 -34.85
CA THR A 173 -0.61 -23.53 -33.53
C THR A 173 0.90 -23.81 -33.61
N ALA A 174 1.37 -24.55 -34.62
CA ALA A 174 2.81 -24.77 -34.83
C ALA A 174 3.55 -23.48 -35.21
N SER A 175 2.94 -22.60 -36.00
CA SER A 175 3.44 -21.25 -36.32
C SER A 175 3.56 -20.39 -35.07
N ALA A 176 2.56 -20.43 -34.18
CA ALA A 176 2.57 -19.68 -32.93
C ALA A 176 3.69 -20.16 -32.00
N ARG A 177 3.82 -21.49 -31.79
CA ARG A 177 4.92 -22.06 -31.00
C ARG A 177 6.30 -21.71 -31.58
N HIS A 178 6.47 -21.76 -32.90
CA HIS A 178 7.74 -21.38 -33.53
C HIS A 178 8.07 -19.91 -33.28
N ALA A 179 7.12 -19.00 -33.50
CA ALA A 179 7.35 -17.57 -33.31
C ALA A 179 7.64 -17.20 -31.85
N MET A 180 6.93 -17.82 -30.89
CA MET A 180 7.20 -17.65 -29.45
C MET A 180 8.61 -18.11 -29.08
N GLN A 181 9.01 -19.32 -29.51
CA GLN A 181 10.35 -19.85 -29.24
C GLN A 181 11.43 -18.99 -29.92
N GLU A 182 11.23 -18.60 -31.17
CA GLU A 182 12.16 -17.77 -31.95
C GLU A 182 12.37 -16.39 -31.29
N GLN A 183 11.32 -15.74 -30.78
CA GLN A 183 11.45 -14.52 -30.00
C GLN A 183 12.22 -14.76 -28.70
N ILE A 184 11.84 -15.78 -27.91
CA ILE A 184 12.47 -16.11 -26.62
C ILE A 184 13.96 -16.45 -26.78
N ASP A 185 14.33 -17.15 -27.85
CA ASP A 185 15.72 -17.50 -28.22
C ASP A 185 16.50 -16.29 -28.77
N SER A 186 15.82 -15.33 -29.42
CA SER A 186 16.45 -14.11 -29.96
C SER A 186 16.70 -13.02 -28.90
N MET A 187 15.99 -13.08 -27.77
CA MET A 187 16.19 -12.16 -26.65
C MET A 187 17.51 -12.47 -25.95
N HIS A 188 18.47 -11.55 -26.04
CA HIS A 188 19.71 -11.62 -25.26
C HIS A 188 19.42 -11.57 -23.75
N SER A 189 20.24 -12.23 -22.94
CA SER A 189 20.16 -12.07 -21.47
C SER A 189 20.88 -10.78 -21.04
N LEU A 190 20.56 -10.28 -19.84
CA LEU A 190 21.21 -9.11 -19.21
C LEU A 190 22.76 -9.16 -19.20
N ASN A 191 23.35 -10.35 -19.34
CA ASN A 191 24.80 -10.57 -19.34
C ASN A 191 25.49 -10.39 -20.71
N ASP A 192 24.75 -10.28 -21.82
CA ASP A 192 25.31 -10.26 -23.19
C ASP A 192 25.82 -8.86 -23.65
N GLY A 193 25.81 -7.87 -22.76
CA GLY A 193 26.44 -6.57 -22.97
C GLY A 193 25.50 -5.41 -23.31
N ASP A 194 26.03 -4.42 -24.02
CA ASP A 194 25.49 -3.05 -24.16
C ASP A 194 24.33 -2.97 -25.18
N VAL A 195 23.26 -3.73 -24.91
CA VAL A 195 21.98 -3.67 -25.64
C VAL A 195 21.16 -2.48 -25.13
N ASP A 196 20.45 -1.81 -26.02
CA ASP A 196 19.57 -0.69 -25.66
C ASP A 196 18.43 -1.14 -24.72
N TYR A 197 18.16 -0.35 -23.67
CA TYR A 197 17.04 -0.57 -22.75
C TYR A 197 15.70 -0.45 -23.49
N ASP A 198 15.53 0.55 -24.35
CA ASP A 198 14.23 0.80 -24.99
C ASP A 198 13.88 -0.38 -25.94
N LYS A 199 14.90 -1.03 -26.52
CA LYS A 199 14.72 -2.28 -27.26
C LYS A 199 14.33 -3.46 -26.36
N ARG A 200 14.89 -3.60 -25.15
CA ARG A 200 14.47 -4.65 -24.20
C ARG A 200 13.01 -4.46 -23.78
N GLU A 201 12.61 -3.21 -23.50
CA GLU A 201 11.23 -2.84 -23.16
C GLU A 201 10.26 -3.22 -24.30
N GLU A 202 10.61 -2.90 -25.55
CA GLU A 202 9.85 -3.34 -26.73
C GLU A 202 9.81 -4.87 -26.89
N ASP A 203 10.94 -5.58 -26.82
CA ASP A 203 11.00 -7.03 -27.03
C ASP A 203 10.23 -7.82 -25.96
N VAL A 204 10.17 -7.31 -24.72
CA VAL A 204 9.30 -7.84 -23.66
C VAL A 204 7.83 -7.49 -23.91
N ALA A 205 7.50 -6.24 -24.25
CA ALA A 205 6.12 -5.84 -24.53
C ALA A 205 5.50 -6.62 -25.70
N ARG A 206 6.29 -6.90 -26.75
CA ARG A 206 5.91 -7.75 -27.88
C ARG A 206 5.65 -9.21 -27.46
N LEU A 207 6.46 -9.74 -26.54
CA LEU A 207 6.28 -11.09 -25.98
C LEU A 207 5.00 -11.19 -25.13
N LEU A 208 4.69 -10.18 -24.32
CA LEU A 208 3.44 -10.09 -23.55
C LEU A 208 2.21 -9.98 -24.47
N SER A 209 2.29 -9.16 -25.52
CA SER A 209 1.22 -9.06 -26.52
C SER A 209 0.98 -10.40 -27.24
N ALA A 210 2.07 -11.13 -27.53
CA ALA A 210 2.01 -12.43 -28.16
C ALA A 210 1.38 -13.50 -27.27
N GLU A 211 1.70 -13.54 -25.97
CA GLU A 211 1.08 -14.43 -24.98
C GLU A 211 -0.44 -14.25 -24.95
N LEU A 212 -0.93 -13.01 -24.84
CA LEU A 212 -2.35 -12.67 -24.82
C LEU A 212 -3.13 -13.11 -26.08
N ALA A 213 -2.43 -13.38 -27.19
CA ALA A 213 -3.01 -13.90 -28.42
C ALA A 213 -3.16 -15.44 -28.46
N LEU A 214 -2.58 -16.17 -27.49
CA LEU A 214 -2.55 -17.64 -27.45
C LEU A 214 -3.73 -18.28 -26.68
N PRO A 215 -4.13 -19.52 -27.02
CA PRO A 215 -4.89 -20.38 -26.12
C PRO A 215 -4.12 -20.59 -24.81
N GLU A 216 -4.82 -20.64 -23.68
CA GLU A 216 -4.25 -20.85 -22.34
C GLU A 216 -3.32 -22.07 -22.28
N GLU A 217 -3.77 -23.18 -22.87
CA GLU A 217 -3.04 -24.45 -22.99
C GLU A 217 -1.73 -24.37 -23.81
N VAL A 218 -1.58 -23.33 -24.64
CA VAL A 218 -0.37 -23.06 -25.45
C VAL A 218 0.49 -21.96 -24.81
N ALA A 219 -0.12 -20.98 -24.16
CA ALA A 219 0.58 -19.96 -23.37
C ALA A 219 1.38 -20.59 -22.22
N SER A 220 0.80 -21.58 -21.53
CA SER A 220 1.45 -22.31 -20.43
C SER A 220 2.75 -23.03 -20.84
N GLU A 221 2.95 -23.32 -22.13
CA GLU A 221 4.22 -23.90 -22.62
C GLU A 221 5.40 -22.92 -22.53
N PHE A 222 5.11 -21.61 -22.51
CA PHE A 222 6.10 -20.53 -22.49
C PHE A 222 6.12 -19.73 -21.18
N GLU A 223 5.15 -19.91 -20.29
CA GLU A 223 4.94 -19.15 -19.04
C GLU A 223 6.22 -18.99 -18.20
N CYS A 224 6.98 -20.08 -17.99
CA CYS A 224 8.24 -20.05 -17.25
C CYS A 224 9.31 -19.16 -17.92
N ALA A 225 9.38 -19.18 -19.26
CA ALA A 225 10.34 -18.38 -20.02
C ALA A 225 9.93 -16.90 -20.04
N ILE A 226 8.64 -16.61 -20.25
CA ILE A 226 8.09 -15.25 -20.22
C ILE A 226 8.27 -14.65 -18.83
N SER A 227 7.94 -15.38 -17.76
CA SER A 227 8.16 -14.97 -16.36
C SER A 227 9.63 -14.67 -16.07
N GLY A 228 10.56 -15.45 -16.66
CA GLY A 228 11.99 -15.15 -16.64
C GLY A 228 12.33 -13.81 -17.28
N ARG A 229 11.81 -13.50 -18.47
CA ARG A 229 12.06 -12.23 -19.17
C ARG A 229 11.42 -11.02 -18.48
N VAL A 230 10.20 -11.17 -17.95
CA VAL A 230 9.53 -10.12 -17.17
C VAL A 230 10.31 -9.84 -15.87
N ALA A 231 10.88 -10.87 -15.25
CA ALA A 231 11.76 -10.72 -14.09
C ALA A 231 13.13 -10.08 -14.44
N GLU A 232 13.76 -10.44 -15.56
CA GLU A 232 14.96 -9.75 -16.07
C GLU A 232 14.67 -8.25 -16.31
N MET A 233 13.52 -7.93 -16.91
CA MET A 233 13.10 -6.54 -17.14
C MET A 233 12.87 -5.77 -15.83
N LEU A 234 12.29 -6.42 -14.81
CA LEU A 234 12.05 -5.81 -13.50
C LEU A 234 13.36 -5.49 -12.74
N GLU A 235 14.37 -6.36 -12.86
CA GLU A 235 15.73 -6.18 -12.31
C GLU A 235 16.45 -4.98 -12.96
N ASP A 236 16.20 -4.72 -14.25
CA ASP A 236 16.72 -3.57 -15.01
C ASP A 236 15.94 -2.26 -14.73
N VAL A 237 14.60 -2.29 -14.72
CA VAL A 237 13.73 -1.13 -14.42
C VAL A 237 14.02 -0.55 -13.04
N SER A 238 14.18 -1.41 -12.03
CA SER A 238 14.53 -1.02 -10.66
C SER A 238 15.92 -0.40 -10.57
N SER A 239 16.87 -0.85 -11.41
CA SER A 239 18.25 -0.37 -11.43
C SER A 239 18.49 0.90 -12.26
N SER A 240 17.56 1.28 -13.15
CA SER A 240 17.82 2.30 -14.19
C SER A 240 16.83 3.48 -14.27
N ARG A 241 15.52 3.28 -14.03
CA ARG A 241 14.47 4.29 -14.31
C ARG A 241 13.59 4.67 -13.12
N GLY A 242 13.92 4.22 -11.92
CA GLY A 242 13.24 4.64 -10.69
C GLY A 242 11.78 4.19 -10.62
N TRP A 243 11.54 2.90 -10.87
CA TRP A 243 10.25 2.21 -10.61
C TRP A 243 9.04 2.72 -11.41
N LYS A 244 9.28 3.38 -12.56
CA LYS A 244 8.27 3.67 -13.60
C LYS A 244 8.00 2.43 -14.46
N GLY A 245 6.77 2.28 -14.95
CA GLY A 245 6.34 1.11 -15.74
C GLY A 245 6.15 -0.19 -14.93
N LEU A 246 6.61 -0.20 -13.67
CA LEU A 246 6.63 -1.34 -12.78
C LEU A 246 5.28 -2.07 -12.66
N ASP A 247 4.19 -1.32 -12.57
CA ASP A 247 2.85 -1.85 -12.26
C ASP A 247 2.34 -2.81 -13.34
N LEU A 248 2.84 -2.69 -14.58
CA LEU A 248 2.60 -3.63 -15.67
C LEU A 248 3.27 -4.98 -15.39
N TYR A 249 4.58 -4.98 -15.08
CA TYR A 249 5.37 -6.19 -14.87
C TYR A 249 5.01 -6.89 -13.55
N VAL A 250 4.79 -6.13 -12.47
CA VAL A 250 4.28 -6.66 -11.20
C VAL A 250 2.86 -7.22 -11.38
N GLY A 251 1.99 -6.51 -12.12
CA GLY A 251 0.63 -6.96 -12.42
C GLY A 251 0.61 -8.26 -13.19
N TRP A 252 1.37 -8.35 -14.30
CA TRP A 252 1.47 -9.57 -15.10
C TRP A 252 2.01 -10.75 -14.29
N LEU A 253 3.09 -10.57 -13.51
CA LEU A 253 3.63 -11.60 -12.62
C LEU A 253 2.61 -12.05 -11.56
N ALA A 254 1.86 -11.12 -10.96
CA ALA A 254 0.87 -11.44 -9.95
C ALA A 254 -0.32 -12.25 -10.49
N ASP A 255 -0.76 -11.90 -11.70
CA ASP A 255 -1.86 -12.60 -12.36
C ASP A 255 -1.39 -13.97 -12.92
N HIS A 256 -0.09 -14.13 -13.25
CA HIS A 256 0.60 -15.40 -13.54
C HIS A 256 1.17 -16.09 -12.29
N GLY A 257 0.45 -16.01 -11.17
CA GLY A 257 0.72 -16.85 -9.99
C GLY A 257 1.98 -16.51 -9.19
N PHE A 258 2.66 -15.39 -9.45
CA PHE A 258 3.73 -14.83 -8.62
C PHE A 258 3.28 -13.51 -7.96
N PRO A 259 2.38 -13.55 -6.96
CA PRO A 259 1.87 -12.34 -6.31
C PRO A 259 2.95 -11.65 -5.44
N PRO A 260 3.13 -10.31 -5.56
CA PRO A 260 4.24 -9.60 -4.91
C PRO A 260 4.17 -9.59 -3.39
N GLU A 261 2.98 -9.69 -2.80
CA GLU A 261 2.80 -9.88 -1.37
C GLU A 261 3.40 -11.21 -0.86
N ARG A 262 3.69 -12.18 -1.73
CA ARG A 262 4.35 -13.44 -1.36
C ARG A 262 5.78 -13.59 -1.86
N TRP A 263 6.25 -12.71 -2.74
CA TRP A 263 7.60 -12.76 -3.32
C TRP A 263 8.72 -13.10 -2.32
N PRO A 264 8.81 -12.50 -1.12
CA PRO A 264 9.88 -12.85 -0.17
C PRO A 264 9.80 -14.28 0.39
N GLN A 265 8.60 -14.87 0.44
CA GLN A 265 8.38 -16.26 0.85
C GLN A 265 8.61 -17.20 -0.33
N ASP A 266 7.95 -16.95 -1.45
CA ASP A 266 8.03 -17.74 -2.67
C ASP A 266 9.47 -17.86 -3.20
N ALA A 267 10.26 -16.77 -3.14
CA ALA A 267 11.69 -16.78 -3.48
C ALA A 267 12.54 -17.77 -2.67
N ARG A 268 12.06 -18.23 -1.50
CA ARG A 268 12.73 -19.23 -0.66
C ARG A 268 12.12 -20.64 -0.78
N GLU A 269 10.81 -20.71 -1.03
CA GLU A 269 10.03 -21.94 -0.88
C GLU A 269 9.62 -22.58 -2.22
N ARG A 270 9.68 -21.84 -3.33
CA ARG A 270 9.31 -22.32 -4.67
C ARG A 270 10.52 -22.59 -5.56
N GLU A 271 10.51 -23.77 -6.19
CA GLU A 271 11.46 -24.18 -7.22
C GLU A 271 11.20 -23.46 -8.56
N ASP A 272 9.92 -23.18 -8.87
CA ASP A 272 9.45 -22.53 -10.10
C ASP A 272 9.54 -20.99 -10.07
N PHE A 273 10.05 -20.40 -8.99
CA PHE A 273 10.14 -18.94 -8.84
C PHE A 273 11.23 -18.33 -9.75
N PRO A 274 10.94 -17.27 -10.53
CA PRO A 274 11.89 -16.69 -11.47
C PRO A 274 13.20 -16.25 -10.83
N GLU A 275 14.33 -16.75 -11.33
CA GLU A 275 15.64 -16.50 -10.71
C GLU A 275 16.09 -15.02 -10.69
N PRO A 276 15.80 -14.16 -11.70
CA PRO A 276 16.08 -12.72 -11.60
C PRO A 276 15.31 -12.05 -10.45
N LEU A 277 14.04 -12.44 -10.28
CA LEU A 277 13.20 -11.98 -9.18
C LEU A 277 13.76 -12.48 -7.84
N ARG A 278 14.23 -13.74 -7.77
CA ARG A 278 14.88 -14.33 -6.60
C ARG A 278 16.11 -13.52 -6.18
N ARG A 279 17.01 -13.18 -7.12
CA ARG A 279 18.19 -12.34 -6.88
C ARG A 279 17.81 -10.97 -6.32
N MET A 280 16.88 -10.27 -6.97
CA MET A 280 16.43 -8.93 -6.56
C MET A 280 15.82 -8.91 -5.14
N ILE A 281 15.24 -10.04 -4.69
CA ILE A 281 14.69 -10.21 -3.34
C ILE A 281 15.77 -10.57 -2.30
N ASP A 282 16.82 -11.30 -2.73
CA ASP A 282 17.98 -11.63 -1.90
C ASP A 282 19.04 -10.51 -1.84
N GLU A 283 18.93 -9.44 -2.64
CA GLU A 283 19.51 -8.12 -2.36
C GLU A 283 18.82 -7.52 -1.10
N ARG A 284 19.20 -8.03 0.07
CA ARG A 284 18.46 -7.82 1.34
C ARG A 284 18.66 -6.47 2.01
N GLU A 285 19.68 -5.71 1.59
CA GLU A 285 20.24 -4.53 2.25
C GLU A 285 20.48 -3.39 1.25
N GLY A 286 20.55 -2.14 1.75
CA GLY A 286 20.80 -0.95 0.93
C GLY A 286 19.55 -0.37 0.26
N GLU A 287 19.76 0.72 -0.50
CA GLU A 287 18.70 1.58 -1.05
C GLU A 287 17.68 0.81 -1.91
N LYS A 288 18.16 -0.04 -2.83
CA LYS A 288 17.32 -0.92 -3.68
C LYS A 288 16.31 -1.74 -2.87
N ALA A 289 16.72 -2.31 -1.74
CA ALA A 289 15.85 -3.14 -0.91
C ALA A 289 14.69 -2.31 -0.34
N VAL A 290 14.96 -1.07 0.08
CA VAL A 290 13.97 -0.11 0.59
C VAL A 290 13.02 0.34 -0.53
N GLU A 291 13.52 0.54 -1.75
CA GLU A 291 12.66 0.87 -2.89
C GLU A 291 11.76 -0.31 -3.31
N LEU A 292 12.26 -1.55 -3.27
CA LEU A 292 11.47 -2.76 -3.51
C LEU A 292 10.36 -2.93 -2.47
N ASP A 293 10.67 -2.73 -1.19
CA ASP A 293 9.68 -2.73 -0.11
C ASP A 293 8.57 -1.70 -0.39
N ARG A 294 8.96 -0.45 -0.68
CA ARG A 294 8.03 0.64 -1.01
C ARG A 294 7.17 0.35 -2.24
N ALA A 295 7.74 -0.27 -3.27
CA ALA A 295 7.04 -0.60 -4.51
C ALA A 295 5.99 -1.69 -4.31
N ILE A 296 6.29 -2.73 -3.54
CA ILE A 296 5.34 -3.81 -3.24
C ILE A 296 4.23 -3.31 -2.30
N ILE A 297 4.58 -2.45 -1.33
CA ILE A 297 3.60 -1.78 -0.46
C ILE A 297 2.67 -0.87 -1.29
N ARG A 298 3.19 -0.10 -2.26
CA ARG A 298 2.37 0.69 -3.20
C ARG A 298 1.34 -0.17 -3.92
N TYR A 299 1.79 -1.28 -4.52
CA TYR A 299 0.92 -2.22 -5.23
C TYR A 299 -0.18 -2.79 -4.32
N CYS A 300 0.15 -3.14 -3.07
CA CYS A 300 -0.83 -3.64 -2.09
C CYS A 300 -1.87 -2.56 -1.72
N ILE A 301 -1.47 -1.30 -1.62
CA ILE A 301 -2.37 -0.17 -1.39
C ILE A 301 -3.29 0.04 -2.60
N GLU A 302 -2.73 0.14 -3.81
CA GLU A 302 -3.48 0.45 -5.03
C GLU A 302 -4.45 -0.68 -5.43
N ARG A 303 -4.04 -1.95 -5.32
CA ARG A 303 -4.90 -3.13 -5.57
C ARG A 303 -5.94 -3.38 -4.45
N THR A 304 -6.07 -2.45 -3.50
CA THR A 304 -7.09 -2.46 -2.42
C THR A 304 -7.93 -1.19 -2.32
N GLU A 305 -7.70 -0.17 -3.15
CA GLU A 305 -8.67 0.92 -3.28
C GLU A 305 -9.97 0.43 -3.95
N VAL A 306 -11.13 0.87 -3.43
CA VAL A 306 -12.45 0.54 -3.96
C VAL A 306 -13.33 1.78 -4.03
N TYR A 307 -14.17 1.88 -5.06
CA TYR A 307 -15.19 2.92 -5.13
C TYR A 307 -16.39 2.54 -4.25
N ASP A 308 -16.89 3.49 -3.45
CA ASP A 308 -18.13 3.34 -2.70
C ASP A 308 -19.39 3.65 -3.55
N ASP A 309 -20.57 3.53 -2.94
CA ASP A 309 -21.87 3.81 -3.61
C ASP A 309 -22.03 5.28 -4.07
N ASN A 310 -21.20 6.21 -3.56
CA ASN A 310 -21.16 7.61 -3.96
C ASN A 310 -20.15 7.87 -5.10
N GLY A 311 -19.31 6.89 -5.43
CA GLY A 311 -18.16 7.03 -6.32
C GLY A 311 -16.92 7.63 -5.66
N GLU A 312 -16.85 7.69 -4.33
CA GLU A 312 -15.65 8.06 -3.60
C GLU A 312 -14.71 6.86 -3.49
N MET A 313 -13.41 7.06 -3.74
CA MET A 313 -12.40 6.04 -3.46
C MET A 313 -12.23 5.89 -1.95
N ARG A 314 -12.33 4.67 -1.46
CA ARG A 314 -12.12 4.28 -0.07
C ARG A 314 -11.22 3.05 -0.01
N PRO A 315 -10.29 2.96 0.96
CA PRO A 315 -9.43 1.79 1.11
C PRO A 315 -10.23 0.60 1.63
N ASN A 316 -10.11 -0.56 0.99
CA ASN A 316 -10.50 -1.83 1.59
C ASN A 316 -9.45 -2.24 2.64
N VAL A 317 -9.55 -1.60 3.82
CA VAL A 317 -8.61 -1.75 4.94
C VAL A 317 -8.35 -3.22 5.28
N TYR A 318 -9.40 -4.06 5.33
CA TYR A 318 -9.24 -5.47 5.67
C TYR A 318 -8.41 -6.25 4.63
N LYS A 319 -8.66 -6.03 3.34
CA LYS A 319 -7.85 -6.63 2.26
C LYS A 319 -6.43 -6.05 2.23
N ARG A 320 -6.25 -4.77 2.55
CA ARG A 320 -4.94 -4.10 2.65
C ARG A 320 -4.10 -4.67 3.78
N SER A 321 -4.67 -4.82 4.97
CA SER A 321 -4.02 -5.48 6.10
C SER A 321 -3.58 -6.88 5.75
N TRP A 322 -4.43 -7.69 5.10
CA TRP A 322 -4.04 -9.04 4.69
C TRP A 322 -2.86 -9.06 3.70
N LEU A 323 -2.90 -8.27 2.61
CA LEU A 323 -1.80 -8.23 1.64
C LEU A 323 -0.47 -7.78 2.28
N ILE A 324 -0.51 -6.72 3.09
CA ILE A 324 0.70 -6.19 3.73
C ILE A 324 1.21 -7.15 4.82
N GLN A 325 0.33 -7.89 5.51
CA GLN A 325 0.70 -8.94 6.46
C GLN A 325 1.36 -10.15 5.79
N GLU A 326 0.87 -10.62 4.64
CA GLU A 326 1.53 -11.67 3.86
C GLU A 326 2.96 -11.21 3.46
N TYR A 327 3.11 -9.96 3.00
CA TYR A 327 4.40 -9.40 2.65
C TYR A 327 5.36 -9.30 3.84
N PHE A 328 4.87 -8.83 5.00
CA PHE A 328 5.69 -8.71 6.21
C PHE A 328 6.07 -10.09 6.76
N ALA A 329 5.16 -11.07 6.74
CA ALA A 329 5.45 -12.44 7.15
C ALA A 329 6.47 -13.10 6.21
N GLY A 330 6.40 -12.79 4.91
CA GLY A 330 7.42 -13.15 3.94
C GLY A 330 8.77 -12.50 4.25
N ARG A 331 8.80 -11.18 4.46
CA ARG A 331 10.06 -10.39 4.53
C ARG A 331 10.73 -10.37 5.90
N LEU A 332 9.99 -10.65 6.98
CA LEU A 332 10.42 -10.70 8.39
C LEU A 332 10.06 -12.07 9.03
N PRO A 333 10.55 -13.20 8.51
CA PRO A 333 10.02 -14.54 8.81
C PRO A 333 10.32 -15.09 10.22
N LYS A 334 11.17 -14.43 11.02
CA LYS A 334 11.39 -14.77 12.44
C LYS A 334 10.51 -13.96 13.40
N LEU A 335 9.88 -12.90 12.93
CA LEU A 335 9.12 -11.99 13.77
C LEU A 335 7.83 -12.67 14.27
N ASN A 336 7.41 -12.39 15.50
CA ASN A 336 6.18 -12.96 16.05
C ASN A 336 4.97 -12.57 15.19
N ARG A 337 4.24 -13.57 14.67
CA ARG A 337 3.09 -13.37 13.79
C ARG A 337 1.91 -12.66 14.46
N GLU A 338 1.69 -12.88 15.76
CA GLU A 338 0.60 -12.23 16.50
C GLU A 338 0.90 -10.73 16.68
N MET A 339 2.12 -10.43 17.14
CA MET A 339 2.67 -9.08 17.23
C MET A 339 2.61 -8.33 15.88
N MET A 340 3.04 -9.00 14.80
CA MET A 340 2.99 -8.45 13.45
C MET A 340 1.56 -8.17 12.99
N LEU A 341 0.62 -9.10 13.22
CA LEU A 341 -0.78 -8.95 12.81
C LEU A 341 -1.47 -7.76 13.49
N VAL A 342 -1.23 -7.52 14.78
CA VAL A 342 -1.78 -6.35 15.48
C VAL A 342 -1.10 -5.07 14.97
N GLY A 343 0.22 -4.94 15.10
CA GLY A 343 0.94 -3.70 14.76
C GLY A 343 0.81 -3.27 13.29
N THR A 344 0.71 -4.21 12.34
CA THR A 344 0.41 -3.88 10.94
C THR A 344 -1.04 -3.42 10.73
N SER A 345 -2.00 -4.02 11.44
CA SER A 345 -3.40 -3.61 11.34
C SER A 345 -3.58 -2.17 11.83
N ASP A 346 -2.96 -1.84 12.96
CA ASP A 346 -3.05 -0.50 13.56
C ASP A 346 -2.36 0.56 12.69
N VAL A 347 -1.15 0.28 12.17
CA VAL A 347 -0.46 1.14 11.18
C VAL A 347 -1.34 1.41 9.95
N ILE A 348 -2.00 0.39 9.40
CA ILE A 348 -2.82 0.52 8.19
C ILE A 348 -4.14 1.24 8.47
N VAL A 349 -4.75 1.03 9.65
CA VAL A 349 -5.94 1.79 10.08
C VAL A 349 -5.61 3.27 10.30
N ALA A 350 -4.58 3.58 11.08
CA ALA A 350 -4.21 4.94 11.42
C ALA A 350 -3.74 5.76 10.20
N SER A 351 -2.97 5.14 9.31
CA SER A 351 -2.51 5.79 8.07
C SER A 351 -3.52 5.79 6.93
N SER A 352 -4.65 5.06 7.02
CA SER A 352 -5.64 4.90 5.92
C SER A 352 -6.22 6.21 5.34
N SER A 353 -6.20 7.30 6.12
CA SER A 353 -6.65 8.63 5.71
C SER A 353 -5.54 9.57 5.21
N LYS A 354 -4.28 9.16 5.33
CA LYS A 354 -3.09 9.87 4.84
C LYS A 354 -2.89 9.60 3.34
N SER A 355 -2.02 10.36 2.68
CA SER A 355 -1.70 10.12 1.27
C SER A 355 -1.06 8.74 1.04
N THR A 356 -1.17 8.20 -0.17
CA THR A 356 -0.51 6.94 -0.58
C THR A 356 0.98 6.95 -0.26
N TYR A 357 1.65 8.10 -0.45
CA TYR A 357 3.07 8.27 -0.15
C TYR A 357 3.37 8.17 1.36
N GLU A 358 2.52 8.73 2.22
CA GLU A 358 2.67 8.58 3.67
C GLU A 358 2.42 7.12 4.09
N GLN A 359 1.33 6.50 3.64
CA GLN A 359 1.02 5.08 3.90
C GLN A 359 2.17 4.14 3.51
N ILE A 360 2.77 4.35 2.33
CA ILE A 360 3.96 3.62 1.86
C ILE A 360 5.13 3.77 2.84
N ASN A 361 5.39 4.99 3.32
CA ASN A 361 6.49 5.25 4.23
C ASN A 361 6.25 4.66 5.62
N VAL A 362 5.08 4.79 6.25
CA VAL A 362 4.82 4.21 7.58
C VAL A 362 4.97 2.67 7.56
N CYS A 363 4.46 2.01 6.51
CA CYS A 363 4.62 0.56 6.35
C CYS A 363 6.10 0.18 6.10
N ASN A 364 6.81 0.91 5.24
CA ASN A 364 8.24 0.67 5.00
C ASN A 364 9.09 0.92 6.26
N ASP A 365 8.77 1.96 7.04
CA ASP A 365 9.45 2.33 8.27
C ASP A 365 9.40 1.19 9.30
N TYR A 366 8.26 0.50 9.43
CA TYR A 366 8.13 -0.72 10.25
C TYR A 366 9.13 -1.80 9.80
N ILE A 367 9.20 -2.06 8.49
CA ILE A 367 10.11 -3.06 7.92
C ILE A 367 11.57 -2.71 8.23
N GLN A 368 11.99 -1.46 7.96
CA GLN A 368 13.39 -1.08 8.15
C GLN A 368 13.77 -1.06 9.64
N THR A 369 12.92 -0.53 10.52
CA THR A 369 13.20 -0.54 11.97
C THR A 369 13.37 -1.95 12.53
N VAL A 370 12.54 -2.93 12.10
CA VAL A 370 12.69 -4.34 12.53
C VAL A 370 13.94 -5.02 11.93
N ARG A 371 14.40 -4.60 10.74
CA ARG A 371 15.68 -5.08 10.18
C ARG A 371 16.87 -4.55 10.94
N GLU A 372 16.90 -3.24 11.17
CA GLU A 372 18.03 -2.51 11.74
C GLU A 372 18.34 -2.98 13.17
N ILE A 373 17.32 -3.09 14.02
CA ILE A 373 17.49 -3.63 15.39
C ILE A 373 17.61 -5.17 15.40
N GLY A 374 17.16 -5.84 14.34
CA GLY A 374 17.09 -7.30 14.21
C GLY A 374 15.81 -7.92 14.77
N GLN A 375 15.24 -8.89 14.04
CA GLN A 375 13.97 -9.55 14.39
C GLN A 375 13.98 -10.25 15.76
N ASP A 376 15.11 -10.83 16.17
CA ASP A 376 15.23 -11.51 17.48
C ASP A 376 15.16 -10.48 18.64
N ASN A 377 15.67 -9.26 18.42
CA ASN A 377 15.56 -8.13 19.36
C ASN A 377 14.17 -7.49 19.33
N ALA A 378 13.53 -7.37 18.16
CA ALA A 378 12.15 -6.90 18.04
C ALA A 378 11.18 -7.80 18.82
N ASN A 379 11.33 -9.12 18.72
CA ASN A 379 10.59 -10.09 19.52
C ASN A 379 10.81 -9.88 21.04
N LYS A 380 12.05 -9.66 21.47
CA LYS A 380 12.42 -9.38 22.88
C LYS A 380 11.82 -8.06 23.40
N LEU A 381 11.79 -7.02 22.57
CA LEU A 381 11.15 -5.73 22.89
C LEU A 381 9.63 -5.88 23.05
N ASN A 382 8.99 -6.66 22.19
CA ASN A 382 7.58 -6.98 22.35
C ASN A 382 7.29 -7.78 23.64
N GLU A 383 8.05 -8.85 23.89
CA GLU A 383 7.85 -9.71 25.07
C GLU A 383 8.04 -8.95 26.39
N ARG A 384 9.04 -8.06 26.48
CA ARG A 384 9.38 -7.36 27.73
C ARG A 384 8.70 -6.00 27.89
N LEU A 385 8.45 -5.26 26.82
CA LEU A 385 7.99 -3.85 26.84
C LEU A 385 6.74 -3.59 26.00
N GLY A 386 6.10 -4.63 25.46
CA GLY A 386 4.83 -4.55 24.74
C GLY A 386 4.90 -3.93 23.34
N ILE A 387 6.08 -3.50 22.87
CA ILE A 387 6.24 -2.74 21.62
C ILE A 387 5.69 -3.54 20.43
N ILE A 388 4.77 -2.92 19.67
CA ILE A 388 4.28 -3.41 18.38
C ILE A 388 4.38 -2.35 17.27
N HIS A 389 4.45 -1.06 17.60
CA HIS A 389 4.48 0.04 16.62
C HIS A 389 5.89 0.36 16.12
N PHE A 390 6.56 -0.62 15.50
CA PHE A 390 7.94 -0.46 15.00
C PHE A 390 8.10 0.61 13.91
N SER A 391 7.02 1.09 13.28
CA SER A 391 7.04 2.28 12.45
C SER A 391 7.42 3.54 13.25
N ASP A 392 6.96 3.66 14.48
CA ASP A 392 6.85 4.90 15.26
C ASP A 392 8.07 5.17 16.14
N TRP A 393 8.87 4.15 16.39
CA TRP A 393 10.15 4.29 17.07
C TRP A 393 11.28 4.41 16.08
N ASN A 394 12.19 5.35 16.33
CA ASN A 394 13.47 5.37 15.65
C ASN A 394 14.30 4.12 16.07
N PRO A 395 15.02 3.45 15.15
CA PRO A 395 15.87 2.31 15.51
C PRO A 395 16.81 2.60 16.68
N ARG A 396 17.40 3.80 16.73
CA ARG A 396 18.35 4.20 17.77
C ARG A 396 17.72 4.31 19.17
N VAL A 397 16.44 4.68 19.25
CA VAL A 397 15.65 4.66 20.50
C VAL A 397 15.46 3.22 20.98
N LEU A 398 15.23 2.28 20.07
CA LEU A 398 15.03 0.87 20.40
C LEU A 398 16.34 0.16 20.77
N GLU A 399 17.47 0.53 20.16
CA GLU A 399 18.82 0.14 20.63
C GLU A 399 19.07 0.60 22.07
N GLY A 400 18.82 1.88 22.36
CA GLY A 400 18.96 2.45 23.70
C GLY A 400 18.06 1.77 24.72
N THR A 401 16.80 1.50 24.33
CA THR A 401 15.82 0.75 25.12
C THR A 401 16.32 -0.68 25.44
N LEU A 402 16.92 -1.39 24.46
CA LEU A 402 17.55 -2.69 24.67
C LEU A 402 18.75 -2.61 25.62
N HIS A 403 19.59 -1.58 25.48
CA HIS A 403 20.74 -1.37 26.35
C HIS A 403 20.29 -1.17 27.81
N ILE A 404 19.32 -0.27 28.04
CA ILE A 404 18.75 0.00 29.38
C ILE A 404 18.13 -1.28 29.99
N LEU A 405 17.45 -2.09 29.17
CA LEU A 405 16.89 -3.39 29.56
C LEU A 405 17.93 -4.47 29.94
N GLU A 406 19.20 -4.28 29.60
CA GLU A 406 20.29 -5.23 29.82
C GLU A 406 21.30 -4.77 30.88
N THR A 407 21.59 -3.47 30.95
CA THR A 407 22.62 -2.89 31.83
C THR A 407 22.05 -2.01 32.97
N GLY A 408 20.76 -1.70 32.91
CA GLY A 408 20.08 -0.80 33.84
C GLY A 408 20.52 0.67 33.70
N ARG A 409 21.12 1.06 32.57
CA ARG A 409 21.75 2.38 32.35
C ARG A 409 21.63 2.83 30.89
N THR A 410 21.88 4.11 30.64
CA THR A 410 22.09 4.67 29.30
C THR A 410 23.50 4.38 28.75
N GLU A 411 23.66 4.48 27.43
CA GLU A 411 24.98 4.41 26.79
C GLU A 411 25.82 5.67 27.00
N SER A 412 25.17 6.83 27.19
CA SER A 412 25.83 8.11 27.44
C SER A 412 26.27 8.29 28.90
N GLY A 413 25.58 7.65 29.85
CA GLY A 413 25.70 7.93 31.28
C GLY A 413 24.82 9.10 31.77
N ASN A 414 24.00 9.71 30.92
CA ASN A 414 22.97 10.68 31.32
C ASN A 414 21.74 9.97 31.91
N PRO A 415 20.86 10.65 32.66
CA PRO A 415 19.51 10.17 32.93
C PRO A 415 18.72 9.95 31.63
N ALA A 416 17.88 8.92 31.61
CA ALA A 416 16.99 8.61 30.50
C ALA A 416 15.59 9.24 30.67
N THR A 417 14.91 9.44 29.55
CA THR A 417 13.46 9.68 29.52
C THR A 417 12.73 8.37 29.22
N ALA A 418 11.78 7.97 30.07
CA ALA A 418 10.90 6.83 29.80
C ALA A 418 9.60 7.29 29.12
N ILE A 419 9.30 6.77 27.94
CA ILE A 419 8.10 7.10 27.15
C ILE A 419 7.13 5.93 27.21
N ILE A 420 6.00 6.12 27.89
CA ILE A 420 4.94 5.12 28.06
C ILE A 420 3.76 5.49 27.18
N ARG A 421 3.54 4.68 26.16
CA ARG A 421 2.51 4.82 25.13
C ARG A 421 1.38 3.79 25.33
N GLY A 422 0.17 4.18 24.99
CA GLY A 422 -0.93 3.28 24.71
C GLY A 422 -0.73 2.43 23.46
N ASP A 423 -0.92 1.11 23.55
CA ASP A 423 -0.84 0.23 22.37
C ASP A 423 -1.85 0.64 21.29
N SER A 424 -3.13 0.49 21.60
CA SER A 424 -4.30 0.84 20.78
C SER A 424 -4.65 2.33 20.86
N GLY A 425 -3.63 3.17 21.11
CA GLY A 425 -3.75 4.58 21.49
C GLY A 425 -3.61 5.60 20.36
N ASP A 426 -3.26 5.20 19.13
CA ASP A 426 -3.01 6.11 18.01
C ASP A 426 -3.81 5.76 16.74
N TYR A 427 -5.12 6.01 16.76
CA TYR A 427 -5.98 5.79 15.59
C TYR A 427 -5.94 6.93 14.54
N ASN A 428 -5.07 7.94 14.72
CA ASN A 428 -4.95 9.08 13.81
C ASN A 428 -3.52 9.37 13.31
N ASP A 429 -2.56 8.47 13.59
CA ASP A 429 -1.16 8.56 13.15
C ASP A 429 -0.54 9.91 13.60
N PHE A 430 -0.65 10.15 14.91
CA PHE A 430 -0.19 11.33 15.64
C PHE A 430 1.05 11.02 16.51
N PHE A 431 1.11 9.81 17.06
CA PHE A 431 2.24 9.31 17.85
C PHE A 431 3.43 8.96 16.92
N ARG A 432 3.18 8.86 15.60
CA ARG A 432 4.17 8.96 14.50
C ARG A 432 5.25 10.03 14.74
N SER A 433 4.90 11.14 15.39
CA SER A 433 5.84 12.21 15.78
C SER A 433 7.06 11.69 16.54
N ILE A 434 6.89 10.70 17.43
CA ILE A 434 7.94 10.09 18.27
C ILE A 434 9.14 9.58 17.44
N ARG A 435 8.94 9.22 16.16
CA ARG A 435 10.02 8.75 15.27
C ARG A 435 11.09 9.83 14.98
N SER A 436 10.80 11.09 15.29
CA SER A 436 11.78 12.19 15.22
C SER A 436 12.87 12.08 16.27
N ILE A 437 12.62 11.40 17.40
CA ILE A 437 13.59 11.23 18.48
C ILE A 437 14.69 10.28 18.01
N THR A 438 15.95 10.73 18.03
CA THR A 438 17.12 9.93 17.65
C THR A 438 18.04 9.62 18.83
N SER A 439 17.73 10.13 20.02
CA SER A 439 18.45 9.83 21.26
C SER A 439 18.36 8.36 21.66
N GLY A 440 19.49 7.79 22.10
CA GLY A 440 19.54 6.48 22.75
C GLY A 440 19.22 6.52 24.25
N ASP A 441 19.05 7.71 24.84
CA ASP A 441 18.78 7.90 26.27
C ASP A 441 17.27 7.83 26.55
N ILE A 442 16.58 6.90 25.87
CA ILE A 442 15.12 6.74 25.86
C ILE A 442 14.76 5.29 26.18
N LEU A 443 13.81 5.09 27.10
CA LEU A 443 13.14 3.81 27.30
C LEU A 443 11.75 3.85 26.65
N ALA A 444 11.59 3.21 25.50
CA ALA A 444 10.32 3.04 24.80
C ALA A 444 9.46 1.94 25.44
N VAL A 445 8.18 2.22 25.73
CA VAL A 445 7.26 1.26 26.37
C VAL A 445 5.85 1.39 25.75
N GLU A 446 5.22 0.27 25.41
CA GLU A 446 3.82 0.20 24.96
C GLU A 446 2.99 -0.67 25.91
N VAL A 447 1.80 -0.20 26.31
CA VAL A 447 0.91 -0.95 27.22
C VAL A 447 -0.56 -0.84 26.84
N ASN A 448 -1.28 -1.96 26.94
CA ASN A 448 -2.75 -2.00 26.90
C ASN A 448 -3.37 -1.62 28.26
N HIS A 449 -2.73 -2.02 29.36
CA HIS A 449 -3.18 -1.71 30.71
C HIS A 449 -1.97 -1.48 31.62
N THR A 450 -2.00 -0.42 32.43
CA THR A 450 -0.88 0.03 33.27
C THR A 450 -0.37 -1.01 34.25
N ASP A 451 -1.14 -2.04 34.59
CA ASP A 451 -0.67 -3.16 35.42
C ASP A 451 0.55 -3.87 34.82
N ALA A 452 0.71 -3.88 33.49
CA ALA A 452 1.89 -4.43 32.80
C ALA A 452 3.21 -3.74 33.20
N LEU A 453 3.15 -2.45 33.56
CA LEU A 453 4.29 -1.70 34.11
C LEU A 453 4.84 -2.35 35.39
N SER A 454 4.04 -3.17 36.09
CA SER A 454 4.49 -3.91 37.28
C SER A 454 5.54 -4.97 36.97
N GLY A 455 5.53 -5.56 35.76
CA GLY A 455 6.55 -6.50 35.28
C GLY A 455 7.79 -5.75 34.81
N ILE A 456 7.59 -4.78 33.92
CA ILE A 456 8.63 -3.90 33.35
C ILE A 456 9.52 -3.28 34.45
N THR A 457 8.91 -2.81 35.54
CA THR A 457 9.62 -2.22 36.68
C THR A 457 10.36 -3.22 37.57
N GLU A 458 10.00 -4.51 37.54
CA GLU A 458 10.82 -5.56 38.16
C GLU A 458 12.04 -5.85 37.29
N ASP A 459 11.82 -5.96 35.97
CA ASP A 459 12.85 -6.21 34.97
C ASP A 459 13.94 -5.13 34.95
N LEU A 460 13.55 -3.85 35.05
CA LEU A 460 14.48 -2.72 35.17
C LEU A 460 15.27 -2.76 36.49
N LYS A 461 14.64 -3.12 37.62
CA LYS A 461 15.36 -3.30 38.90
C LYS A 461 16.34 -4.46 38.86
N ASN A 462 15.99 -5.56 38.17
CA ASN A 462 16.88 -6.69 37.95
C ASN A 462 18.05 -6.37 37.01
N ALA A 463 17.87 -5.45 36.05
CA ALA A 463 18.94 -4.92 35.21
C ALA A 463 19.88 -3.95 35.97
N GLY A 464 19.42 -3.37 37.08
CA GLY A 464 20.24 -2.52 37.96
C GLY A 464 19.95 -1.01 37.88
N VAL A 465 18.77 -0.63 37.36
CA VAL A 465 18.26 0.76 37.39
C VAL A 465 18.24 1.31 38.81
N ASN A 466 18.62 2.58 38.95
CA ASN A 466 18.64 3.31 40.22
C ASN A 466 17.99 4.71 40.11
N ASP A 467 17.90 5.40 41.24
CA ASP A 467 17.25 6.70 41.43
C ASP A 467 17.84 7.81 40.52
N ASP A 468 19.08 7.70 40.04
CA ASP A 468 19.74 8.65 39.13
C ASP A 468 19.55 8.28 37.64
N THR A 469 18.93 7.13 37.32
CA THR A 469 18.88 6.59 35.94
C THR A 469 17.82 7.27 35.07
N PHE A 470 16.79 7.89 35.65
CA PHE A 470 15.68 8.52 34.93
C PHE A 470 15.30 9.86 35.57
N ASP A 471 15.19 10.92 34.79
CA ASP A 471 14.69 12.22 35.28
C ASP A 471 13.21 12.45 34.90
N THR A 472 12.75 11.81 33.82
CA THR A 472 11.49 12.14 33.14
C THR A 472 10.70 10.90 32.75
N VAL A 473 9.39 10.92 33.03
CA VAL A 473 8.40 9.98 32.46
C VAL A 473 7.41 10.73 31.58
N ILE A 474 7.32 10.35 30.31
CA ILE A 474 6.27 10.79 29.40
C ILE A 474 5.11 9.78 29.45
N LEU A 475 3.91 10.26 29.75
CA LEU A 475 2.67 9.50 29.62
C LEU A 475 1.95 9.98 28.36
N PHE A 476 1.87 9.10 27.34
CA PHE A 476 1.35 9.41 26.01
C PHE A 476 0.09 8.59 25.74
N GLY A 477 -1.06 9.28 25.68
CA GLY A 477 -2.36 8.67 25.38
C GLY A 477 -3.37 9.71 24.93
N HIS A 478 -4.56 9.28 24.52
CA HIS A 478 -5.66 10.21 24.28
C HIS A 478 -6.28 10.69 25.61
N GLY A 479 -7.26 11.58 25.55
CA GLY A 479 -8.01 11.94 26.74
C GLY A 479 -9.04 13.04 26.53
N ASP A 480 -10.10 12.96 27.33
CA ASP A 480 -11.15 13.96 27.44
C ASP A 480 -11.20 14.52 28.87
N GLU A 481 -12.04 15.53 29.10
CA GLU A 481 -12.16 16.21 30.40
C GLU A 481 -12.55 15.29 31.58
N ASN A 482 -12.92 14.03 31.32
CA ASN A 482 -13.39 13.05 32.30
C ASN A 482 -12.48 11.81 32.41
N ALA A 483 -11.54 11.59 31.49
CA ALA A 483 -10.58 10.48 31.55
C ALA A 483 -9.33 10.72 30.68
N PHE A 484 -8.19 10.22 31.17
CA PHE A 484 -7.06 9.85 30.32
C PHE A 484 -7.31 8.47 29.73
N HIS A 485 -7.15 8.33 28.41
CA HIS A 485 -7.34 7.08 27.69
C HIS A 485 -5.94 6.53 27.43
N MET A 486 -5.46 5.64 28.31
CA MET A 486 -4.17 4.99 28.11
C MET A 486 -4.23 4.06 26.90
N SER A 487 -5.32 3.33 26.73
CA SER A 487 -5.56 2.46 25.57
C SER A 487 -7.05 2.47 25.23
N CYS A 488 -7.48 1.69 24.23
CA CYS A 488 -8.91 1.50 24.02
C CYS A 488 -9.60 0.78 25.21
N THR A 489 -8.85 0.01 26.03
CA THR A 489 -9.40 -0.74 27.18
C THR A 489 -9.22 -0.02 28.52
N GLU A 490 -8.18 0.79 28.69
CA GLU A 490 -7.87 1.46 29.97
C GLU A 490 -8.17 2.96 29.98
N HIS A 491 -9.17 3.31 30.77
CA HIS A 491 -9.65 4.67 31.01
C HIS A 491 -9.39 5.04 32.47
N ILE A 492 -8.67 6.12 32.72
CA ILE A 492 -8.23 6.56 34.06
C ILE A 492 -8.80 7.96 34.33
N LYS A 493 -9.71 8.07 35.29
CA LYS A 493 -10.36 9.36 35.60
C LYS A 493 -9.38 10.35 36.24
N PRO A 494 -9.65 11.67 36.18
CA PRO A 494 -8.87 12.69 36.87
C PRO A 494 -9.15 12.73 38.39
N ASP A 495 -9.06 11.58 39.06
CA ASP A 495 -9.06 11.46 40.53
C ASP A 495 -7.68 11.00 41.04
N PRO A 496 -7.07 11.69 42.04
CA PRO A 496 -5.76 11.33 42.55
C PRO A 496 -5.66 9.92 43.16
N ASN A 497 -6.74 9.41 43.76
CA ASN A 497 -6.77 8.07 44.34
C ASN A 497 -6.89 7.01 43.24
N GLU A 498 -7.65 7.27 42.18
CA GLU A 498 -7.74 6.36 41.01
C GLU A 498 -6.35 6.19 40.38
N TRP A 499 -5.62 7.30 40.14
CA TRP A 499 -4.22 7.27 39.68
C TRP A 499 -3.26 6.59 40.65
N TYR A 500 -3.30 6.91 41.95
CA TYR A 500 -2.40 6.28 42.94
C TYR A 500 -2.71 4.79 43.16
N ASN A 501 -3.93 4.33 42.87
CA ASN A 501 -4.33 2.93 43.01
C ASN A 501 -3.98 2.06 41.79
N LYS A 502 -3.66 2.64 40.62
CA LYS A 502 -3.10 1.90 39.48
C LYS A 502 -1.73 1.31 39.88
N GLY A 503 -1.69 -0.01 40.08
CA GLY A 503 -0.57 -0.69 40.73
C GLY A 503 0.74 -0.51 39.98
N GLY A 504 0.72 -0.67 38.65
CA GLY A 504 1.89 -0.51 37.80
C GLY A 504 2.37 0.94 37.67
N VAL A 505 1.48 1.94 37.52
CA VAL A 505 1.88 3.36 37.52
C VAL A 505 2.54 3.73 38.84
N ARG A 506 1.96 3.32 39.98
CA ARG A 506 2.57 3.58 41.29
C ARG A 506 3.93 2.88 41.43
N LYS A 507 4.05 1.62 40.99
CA LYS A 507 5.35 0.90 41.05
C LYS A 507 6.40 1.55 40.13
N LEU A 508 6.01 2.06 38.95
CA LEU A 508 6.86 2.83 38.05
C LEU A 508 7.39 4.11 38.71
N MET A 509 6.49 4.94 39.25
CA MET A 509 6.90 6.18 39.94
C MET A 509 7.74 5.89 41.21
N GLN A 510 7.64 4.68 41.78
CA GLN A 510 8.49 4.17 42.88
C GLN A 510 9.74 3.39 42.42
N THR A 511 10.04 3.39 41.12
CA THR A 511 11.16 2.64 40.51
C THR A 511 12.06 3.54 39.69
N LEU A 512 11.49 4.51 38.98
CA LEU A 512 12.22 5.49 38.20
C LEU A 512 12.38 6.83 38.96
N ASP A 513 11.61 7.03 40.04
CA ASP A 513 11.46 8.26 40.84
C ASP A 513 11.66 9.60 40.08
N PRO A 514 11.05 9.79 38.90
CA PRO A 514 11.38 10.87 37.97
C PRO A 514 10.98 12.22 38.56
N ASP A 515 11.82 13.24 38.46
CA ASP A 515 11.46 14.60 38.93
C ASP A 515 10.36 15.24 38.06
N THR A 516 10.28 14.82 36.79
CA THR A 516 9.39 15.38 35.78
C THR A 516 8.45 14.31 35.20
N ILE A 517 7.18 14.67 35.06
CA ILE A 517 6.17 13.91 34.32
C ILE A 517 5.70 14.81 33.18
N ILE A 518 5.77 14.34 31.94
CA ILE A 518 5.20 15.01 30.77
C ILE A 518 3.91 14.27 30.42
N LEU A 519 2.77 14.94 30.54
CA LEU A 519 1.46 14.41 30.16
C LEU A 519 1.11 14.88 28.74
N ILE A 520 1.14 13.96 27.79
CA ILE A 520 0.61 14.16 26.45
C ILE A 520 -0.78 13.54 26.41
N SER A 521 -1.79 14.41 26.36
CA SER A 521 -3.21 14.05 26.30
C SER A 521 -4.01 15.21 25.74
N CYS A 522 -5.06 14.94 24.96
CA CYS A 522 -5.79 15.96 24.19
C CYS A 522 -6.49 17.00 25.07
N HIS A 523 -6.90 16.63 26.29
CA HIS A 523 -7.52 17.52 27.28
C HIS A 523 -6.95 17.28 28.69
N PRO A 524 -5.78 17.86 29.03
CA PRO A 524 -5.11 17.62 30.31
C PRO A 524 -5.82 18.29 31.49
N PHE A 525 -6.67 19.29 31.21
CA PHE A 525 -7.53 19.97 32.16
C PHE A 525 -9.00 19.83 31.78
N LYS A 526 -9.86 19.81 32.80
CA LYS A 526 -11.30 19.99 32.66
C LYS A 526 -11.61 21.46 32.41
N ARG A 527 -12.50 21.72 31.44
CA ARG A 527 -12.93 23.07 31.07
C ARG A 527 -13.74 23.68 32.21
N ARG A 528 -13.65 25.00 32.35
CA ARG A 528 -14.50 25.79 33.23
C ARG A 528 -15.36 26.75 32.42
N GLU A 529 -16.67 26.74 32.63
CA GLU A 529 -17.59 27.68 31.97
C GLU A 529 -17.33 29.15 32.35
N ASP A 530 -16.73 29.38 33.52
CA ASP A 530 -16.42 30.71 34.06
C ASP A 530 -14.99 31.21 33.79
N VAL A 531 -14.20 30.48 33.00
CA VAL A 531 -12.82 30.84 32.61
C VAL A 531 -12.64 30.68 31.10
N GLU A 532 -11.95 31.61 30.46
CA GLU A 532 -11.65 31.48 29.03
C GLU A 532 -10.60 30.38 28.81
N GLN A 533 -10.73 29.60 27.72
CA GLN A 533 -9.72 28.63 27.32
C GLN A 533 -8.38 29.33 27.04
N LEU A 534 -7.28 28.59 27.17
CA LEU A 534 -5.90 29.09 27.20
C LEU A 534 -5.56 30.04 28.38
N ALA A 535 -6.53 30.56 29.16
CA ALA A 535 -6.30 31.56 30.22
C ALA A 535 -5.76 31.00 31.54
N ILE A 536 -4.77 30.12 31.46
CA ILE A 536 -3.91 29.79 32.61
C ILE A 536 -2.84 30.89 32.70
N SER A 537 -2.79 31.61 33.82
CA SER A 537 -1.81 32.69 34.06
C SER A 537 -0.52 32.16 34.69
N GLU A 538 0.50 33.01 34.81
CA GLU A 538 1.74 32.71 35.54
C GLU A 538 1.55 32.62 37.07
N ASP A 539 0.37 33.02 37.58
CA ASP A 539 -0.03 32.81 38.97
C ASP A 539 -0.49 31.37 39.22
N LEU A 540 -0.26 30.86 40.44
CA LEU A 540 -0.72 29.52 40.85
C LEU A 540 -2.26 29.45 40.99
N GLN A 541 -2.90 28.80 40.02
CA GLN A 541 -4.35 28.53 40.00
C GLN A 541 -4.68 27.13 40.53
N ARG A 542 -5.92 26.94 41.02
CA ARG A 542 -6.50 25.59 41.19
C ARG A 542 -7.29 25.22 39.93
N ARG A 543 -6.85 24.15 39.26
CA ARG A 543 -7.52 23.54 38.11
C ARG A 543 -8.12 22.18 38.49
N GLN A 544 -8.74 21.50 37.52
CA GLN A 544 -9.18 20.11 37.59
C GLN A 544 -8.78 19.42 36.28
N GLY A 545 -8.71 18.09 36.27
CA GLY A 545 -8.29 17.29 35.11
C GLY A 545 -7.06 16.44 35.41
N THR A 546 -6.60 15.71 34.39
CA THR A 546 -5.57 14.67 34.51
C THR A 546 -4.24 15.20 35.04
N ALA A 547 -3.76 16.35 34.55
CA ALA A 547 -2.51 16.94 35.03
C ALA A 547 -2.58 17.30 36.52
N THR A 548 -3.71 17.86 36.96
CA THR A 548 -3.98 18.12 38.39
C THR A 548 -3.99 16.83 39.20
N ALA A 549 -4.71 15.79 38.73
CA ALA A 549 -4.84 14.51 39.44
C ALA A 549 -3.49 13.79 39.63
N LEU A 550 -2.69 13.70 38.57
CA LEU A 550 -1.32 13.15 38.61
C LEU A 550 -0.43 13.87 39.63
N SER A 551 -0.45 15.21 39.62
CA SER A 551 0.40 16.03 40.52
C SER A 551 0.04 15.93 42.01
N ILE A 552 -1.13 15.37 42.33
CA ILE A 552 -1.58 15.09 43.70
C ILE A 552 -1.30 13.62 44.04
N ALA A 553 -1.56 12.68 43.12
CA ALA A 553 -1.27 11.27 43.28
C ALA A 553 0.24 11.02 43.53
N PHE A 554 1.08 11.69 42.73
CA PHE A 554 2.55 11.64 42.82
C PHE A 554 3.09 12.97 43.36
N SER A 555 2.52 13.37 44.51
CA SER A 555 2.82 14.60 45.25
C SER A 555 4.32 14.81 45.45
N GLY A 556 4.88 15.79 44.73
CA GLY A 556 6.30 16.13 44.75
C GLY A 556 6.81 16.47 43.36
N LYS A 557 6.40 15.68 42.36
CA LYS A 557 6.90 15.74 40.97
C LYS A 557 6.29 16.90 40.17
N ARG A 558 7.02 17.38 39.17
CA ARG A 558 6.53 18.39 38.20
C ARG A 558 5.67 17.71 37.14
N VAL A 559 4.48 18.21 36.85
CA VAL A 559 3.65 17.72 35.74
C VAL A 559 3.55 18.81 34.66
N PHE A 560 4.10 18.54 33.48
CA PHE A 560 3.99 19.40 32.30
C PHE A 560 2.91 18.89 31.35
N SER A 561 2.21 19.80 30.68
CA SER A 561 1.12 19.48 29.74
C SER A 561 0.79 20.70 28.86
N GLY A 562 -0.10 20.56 27.87
CA GLY A 562 -0.75 21.73 27.24
C GLY A 562 -1.71 22.47 28.19
N LEU A 563 -2.39 23.51 27.70
CA LEU A 563 -3.31 24.35 28.48
C LEU A 563 -4.75 23.77 28.52
N ASP A 564 -5.70 24.56 29.04
CA ASP A 564 -7.14 24.31 28.86
C ASP A 564 -7.54 24.60 27.40
N GLY A 565 -7.76 23.54 26.63
CA GLY A 565 -8.09 23.54 25.21
C GLY A 565 -7.86 22.14 24.60
N LEU A 566 -7.84 22.05 23.28
CA LEU A 566 -7.42 20.86 22.53
C LEU A 566 -5.89 20.89 22.35
N VAL A 567 -5.19 19.94 22.95
CA VAL A 567 -3.73 19.86 22.94
C VAL A 567 -3.22 18.99 21.79
N ARG A 568 -2.20 19.52 21.11
CA ARG A 568 -1.26 18.82 20.21
C ARG A 568 0.15 18.95 20.78
N CYS A 569 1.09 18.17 20.26
CA CYS A 569 2.50 18.24 20.63
C CYS A 569 3.41 17.89 19.45
N CYS A 570 4.67 18.29 19.55
CA CYS A 570 5.75 17.88 18.67
C CYS A 570 6.93 17.38 19.51
N THR A 571 7.60 16.33 19.04
CA THR A 571 8.84 15.79 19.61
C THR A 571 10.05 16.24 18.79
N TYR A 572 11.22 16.34 19.42
CA TYR A 572 12.49 16.72 18.80
C TYR A 572 13.53 15.59 18.90
N GLU A 573 14.66 15.72 18.19
CA GLU A 573 15.70 14.68 18.06
C GLU A 573 16.28 14.22 19.41
N ASP A 574 16.39 15.13 20.37
CA ASP A 574 16.89 14.91 21.73
C ASP A 574 15.87 14.25 22.68
N GLY A 575 14.59 14.16 22.27
CA GLY A 575 13.49 13.68 23.11
C GLY A 575 12.64 14.79 23.74
N ALA A 576 12.98 16.07 23.53
CA ALA A 576 12.20 17.19 24.04
C ALA A 576 10.79 17.24 23.42
N VAL A 577 9.83 17.80 24.17
CA VAL A 577 8.41 17.94 23.76
C VAL A 577 7.99 19.40 23.81
N SER A 578 7.42 19.91 22.71
CA SER A 578 6.64 21.15 22.70
C SER A 578 5.14 20.85 22.61
N PHE A 579 4.32 21.78 23.09
CA PHE A 579 2.87 21.71 23.06
C PHE A 579 2.29 22.82 22.18
N GLU A 580 1.18 22.56 21.49
CA GLU A 580 0.30 23.58 20.91
C GLU A 580 -1.11 23.32 21.45
N THR A 581 -1.71 24.30 22.12
CA THR A 581 -3.10 24.19 22.60
C THR A 581 -4.01 25.11 21.79
N GLU A 582 -5.08 24.55 21.21
CA GLU A 582 -6.09 25.23 20.41
C GLU A 582 -7.41 25.37 21.19
N ASP A 583 -8.12 26.50 21.04
CA ASP A 583 -9.41 26.73 21.71
C ASP A 583 -10.64 26.62 20.79
N ASP A 584 -11.84 26.76 21.38
CA ASP A 584 -13.11 26.75 20.65
C ASP A 584 -13.33 27.89 19.64
N LYS A 585 -12.37 28.82 19.52
CA LYS A 585 -12.33 29.90 18.52
C LYS A 585 -11.21 29.70 17.49
N GLY A 586 -10.45 28.60 17.58
CA GLY A 586 -9.29 28.31 16.74
C GLY A 586 -8.05 29.17 17.06
N ARG A 587 -8.01 29.86 18.20
CA ARG A 587 -6.77 30.51 18.68
C ARG A 587 -5.85 29.44 19.22
N ARG A 588 -4.53 29.64 19.05
CA ARG A 588 -3.49 28.69 19.46
C ARG A 588 -2.49 29.34 20.41
N SER A 589 -1.96 28.55 21.35
CA SER A 589 -0.86 28.94 22.22
C SER A 589 0.20 27.82 22.27
N PRO A 590 1.51 28.14 22.14
CA PRO A 590 2.60 27.20 22.33
C PRO A 590 3.01 27.03 23.81
N THR A 591 2.39 27.77 24.72
CA THR A 591 2.75 27.76 26.15
C THR A 591 2.30 26.47 26.82
N ALA A 592 3.21 25.83 27.57
CA ALA A 592 2.88 24.69 28.42
C ALA A 592 2.28 25.13 29.76
N ALA A 593 1.52 24.25 30.41
CA ALA A 593 1.12 24.36 31.81
C ALA A 593 2.06 23.54 32.70
N LEU A 594 2.58 24.16 33.76
CA LEU A 594 3.28 23.49 34.86
C LEU A 594 2.32 23.28 36.03
N THR A 595 2.18 22.04 36.48
CA THR A 595 1.31 21.65 37.59
C THR A 595 2.08 20.90 38.68
N ARG A 596 1.92 21.30 39.95
CA ARG A 596 2.55 20.67 41.12
C ARG A 596 1.62 20.75 42.33
N TYR A 597 1.46 19.66 43.09
CA TYR A 597 0.58 19.58 44.26
C TYR A 597 -0.89 20.03 44.02
N GLY A 598 -1.40 19.87 42.79
CA GLY A 598 -2.73 20.33 42.38
C GLY A 598 -2.86 21.83 42.11
N LEU A 599 -1.75 22.58 42.11
CA LEU A 599 -1.67 23.97 41.65
C LEU A 599 -1.04 24.02 40.26
N THR A 600 -1.66 24.77 39.35
CA THR A 600 -1.28 24.89 37.94
C THR A 600 -1.01 26.34 37.59
N LYS A 601 0.02 26.60 36.78
CA LYS A 601 0.24 27.89 36.12
C LYS A 601 0.76 27.69 34.69
N ALA A 602 0.81 28.77 33.92
CA ALA A 602 1.60 28.82 32.69
C ALA A 602 3.09 28.65 33.04
N TYR A 603 3.78 27.81 32.28
CA TYR A 603 5.22 27.62 32.41
C TYR A 603 5.97 28.80 31.80
N ASN A 604 6.95 29.33 32.53
CA ASN A 604 7.87 30.37 32.06
C ASN A 604 9.32 29.97 32.39
N GLU A 605 10.06 29.61 31.35
CA GLU A 605 11.44 29.10 31.40
C GLU A 605 12.41 30.02 32.16
N GLU A 606 12.27 31.35 32.06
CA GLU A 606 13.12 32.32 32.77
C GLU A 606 12.91 32.30 34.30
N THR A 607 11.78 31.77 34.77
CA THR A 607 11.33 31.90 36.17
C THR A 607 11.12 30.57 36.90
N ASP A 608 10.89 29.47 36.17
CA ASP A 608 10.52 28.18 36.76
C ASP A 608 11.70 27.23 37.00
N GLY A 609 12.75 27.32 36.17
CA GLY A 609 13.97 26.52 36.29
C GLY A 609 13.81 25.04 35.90
N TRP A 610 14.89 24.50 35.34
CA TRP A 610 15.08 23.06 35.11
C TRP A 610 15.74 22.41 36.32
#